data_AF-A0A2V6BX81-F1
#
_entry.id   AF-A0A2V6BX81-F1
#
_cell.length_a   1.000
_cell.length_b   1.000
_cell.length_c   1.000
_cell.angle_alpha   90.00
_cell.angle_beta   90.00
_cell.angle_gamma   90.00
#
_symmetry.space_group_name_H-M   'P 1'
#
loop_
_entity.id
_entity.type
_entity.pdbx_description
1 polymer ?
#
loop_
_entity_poly.entity_id
_entity_poly.type
_entity_poly.pdbx_seq_one_letter_code
_entity_poly.pdbx_strand_id
1 'polypeptide(L)'
;MRSCRVIWLAVLSLSVLSIRSSRAQGGPTSGLYQIISGHSTECCGIAGEISYPLPNPALGFVELTVDPEQNVARMTFLGQDTHSIFSIAPDGPRSGFTFMFTNGMIFADHIQFGERMPPPGPSSGEPYFNYSVSNSMEVLRIDGMVITPCPGCADFFTQFEHTNVVAVLMPSAVKPRLSLPSVSTDGIFRFTIFDGRSGQTNVVEASTDLFTWTPVSTNVFPPTACPVCPFIEFGDPASTNFIQRFYRAFSMP
;
A
#
# COMPACT_ATOMS: atom_id res chain seq x y z
N MET A 1 19.88 82.78 -19.06
CA MET A 1 18.68 81.93 -18.95
C MET A 1 19.10 80.48 -19.19
N ARG A 2 19.11 79.64 -18.15
CA ARG A 2 19.40 78.20 -18.23
C ARG A 2 18.22 77.46 -17.61
N SER A 3 17.54 76.67 -18.45
CA SER A 3 16.36 75.88 -18.10
C SER A 3 16.80 74.59 -17.42
N CYS A 4 16.27 74.31 -16.23
CA CYS A 4 16.47 73.07 -15.48
C CYS A 4 15.31 72.12 -15.81
N ARG A 5 15.58 71.02 -16.53
CA ARG A 5 14.59 69.98 -16.83
C ARG A 5 14.67 68.89 -15.77
N VAL A 6 13.58 68.73 -15.03
CA VAL A 6 13.35 67.64 -14.07
C VAL A 6 13.01 66.37 -14.86
N ILE A 7 13.79 65.32 -14.68
CA ILE A 7 13.55 64.00 -15.27
C ILE A 7 12.80 63.14 -14.25
N TRP A 8 11.58 62.73 -14.60
CA TRP A 8 10.76 61.79 -13.83
C TRP A 8 11.27 60.35 -14.04
N LEU A 9 11.57 59.65 -12.94
CA LEU A 9 11.87 58.22 -12.93
C LEU A 9 10.56 57.43 -12.71
N ALA A 10 10.11 56.69 -13.73
CA ALA A 10 9.02 55.74 -13.61
C ALA A 10 9.55 54.42 -13.05
N VAL A 11 9.04 54.00 -11.88
CA VAL A 11 9.33 52.71 -11.28
C VAL A 11 8.36 51.67 -11.86
N LEU A 12 8.87 50.78 -12.70
CA LEU A 12 8.14 49.61 -13.20
C LEU A 12 8.15 48.51 -12.13
N SER A 13 7.02 48.31 -11.47
CA SER A 13 6.78 47.20 -10.54
C SER A 13 6.64 45.90 -11.33
N LEU A 14 7.63 45.01 -11.23
CA LEU A 14 7.57 43.65 -11.77
C LEU A 14 6.77 42.77 -10.81
N SER A 15 5.47 42.64 -11.08
CA SER A 15 4.61 41.65 -10.46
C SER A 15 5.07 40.25 -10.87
N VAL A 16 5.78 39.56 -9.98
CA VAL A 16 6.12 38.13 -10.15
C VAL A 16 4.82 37.34 -10.00
N LEU A 17 4.18 37.05 -11.13
CA LEU A 17 3.14 36.04 -11.21
C LEU A 17 3.80 34.69 -10.93
N SER A 18 3.61 34.18 -9.71
CA SER A 18 3.93 32.79 -9.37
C SER A 18 3.07 31.89 -10.27
N ILE A 19 3.65 31.43 -11.37
CA ILE A 19 3.08 30.35 -12.17
C ILE A 19 3.10 29.12 -11.27
N ARG A 20 1.97 28.83 -10.61
CA ARG A 20 1.75 27.52 -10.01
C ARG A 20 1.83 26.53 -11.17
N SER A 21 2.94 25.80 -11.24
CA SER A 21 3.04 24.64 -12.10
C SER A 21 1.88 23.72 -11.76
N SER A 22 0.92 23.61 -12.68
CA SER A 22 -0.10 22.58 -12.62
C SER A 22 0.66 21.27 -12.78
N ARG A 23 0.96 20.57 -11.68
CA ARG A 23 1.35 19.16 -11.78
C ARG A 23 0.20 18.49 -12.54
N ALA A 24 0.48 17.97 -13.74
CA ALA A 24 -0.37 16.95 -14.31
C ALA A 24 -0.57 15.89 -13.22
N GLN A 25 -1.82 15.53 -12.91
CA GLN A 25 -2.08 14.47 -11.95
C GLN A 25 -1.37 13.22 -12.50
N GLY A 26 -0.32 12.78 -11.81
CA GLY A 26 0.40 11.58 -12.22
C GLY A 26 -0.55 10.39 -12.13
N GLY A 27 -0.47 9.47 -13.10
CA GLY A 27 -1.25 8.24 -13.06
C GLY A 27 -0.97 7.40 -11.80
N PRO A 28 -1.73 6.33 -11.57
CA PRO A 28 -1.44 5.38 -10.50
C PRO A 28 -0.01 4.82 -10.61
N THR A 29 0.65 4.61 -9.46
CA THR A 29 2.04 4.15 -9.39
C THR A 29 2.14 2.83 -8.64
N SER A 30 3.19 2.05 -8.89
CA SER A 30 3.45 0.83 -8.13
C SER A 30 3.66 1.11 -6.64
N GLY A 31 3.07 0.28 -5.77
CA GLY A 31 3.24 0.36 -4.32
C GLY A 31 2.18 -0.38 -3.53
N LEU A 32 2.38 -0.42 -2.21
CA LEU A 32 1.36 -0.85 -1.25
C LEU A 32 0.57 0.38 -0.81
N TYR A 33 -0.74 0.31 -0.84
CA TYR A 33 -1.65 1.39 -0.48
C TYR A 33 -2.49 0.98 0.72
N GLN A 34 -2.63 1.86 1.71
CA GLN A 34 -3.53 1.66 2.84
C GLN A 34 -4.90 2.23 2.51
N ILE A 35 -5.95 1.42 2.62
CA ILE A 35 -7.33 1.86 2.44
C ILE A 35 -7.73 2.73 3.64
N ILE A 36 -8.23 3.94 3.37
CA ILE A 36 -8.65 4.89 4.40
C ILE A 36 -10.16 5.14 4.41
N SER A 37 -10.84 4.88 3.29
CA SER A 37 -12.31 4.90 3.21
C SER A 37 -12.82 4.10 2.00
N GLY A 38 -14.11 3.78 1.99
CA GLY A 38 -14.78 3.08 0.89
C GLY A 38 -15.84 2.12 1.42
N HIS A 39 -16.52 1.44 0.52
CA HIS A 39 -17.47 0.38 0.85
C HIS A 39 -17.18 -0.86 0.01
N SER A 40 -17.34 -2.02 0.62
CA SER A 40 -17.37 -3.31 -0.05
C SER A 40 -18.77 -3.88 0.09
N THR A 41 -19.41 -4.22 -1.02
CA THR A 41 -20.73 -4.84 -1.06
C THR A 41 -20.60 -6.26 -1.60
N GLU A 42 -21.14 -7.21 -0.84
CA GLU A 42 -21.27 -8.60 -1.22
C GLU A 42 -22.76 -8.85 -1.51
N CYS A 43 -23.09 -9.22 -2.73
CA CYS A 43 -24.46 -9.48 -3.15
C CYS A 43 -24.67 -10.94 -3.50
N CYS A 44 -25.95 -11.29 -3.39
CA CYS A 44 -26.58 -12.31 -4.19
C CYS A 44 -26.27 -13.69 -3.61
N GLY A 45 -26.98 -13.98 -2.52
CA GLY A 45 -27.07 -15.22 -1.73
C GLY A 45 -28.30 -15.15 -0.80
N ILE A 46 -28.53 -16.12 0.09
CA ILE A 46 -29.70 -16.14 1.01
C ILE A 46 -29.76 -14.89 1.91
N ALA A 47 -28.61 -14.34 2.29
CA ALA A 47 -28.52 -13.17 3.16
C ALA A 47 -28.82 -11.83 2.43
N GLY A 48 -29.02 -11.86 1.11
CA GLY A 48 -29.22 -10.65 0.31
C GLY A 48 -27.92 -9.87 0.09
N GLU A 49 -28.04 -8.55 -0.03
CA GLU A 49 -26.92 -7.64 -0.18
C GLU A 49 -26.39 -7.22 1.20
N ILE A 50 -25.08 -7.37 1.41
CA ILE A 50 -24.40 -6.94 2.64
C ILE A 50 -23.30 -5.96 2.29
N SER A 51 -23.32 -4.78 2.91
CA SER A 51 -22.32 -3.74 2.71
C SER A 51 -21.47 -3.57 3.97
N TYR A 52 -20.16 -3.51 3.79
CA TYR A 52 -19.16 -3.31 4.83
C TYR A 52 -18.41 -2.00 4.59
N PRO A 53 -18.23 -1.14 5.60
CA PRO A 53 -17.33 0.00 5.49
C PRO A 53 -15.88 -0.48 5.43
N LEU A 54 -15.04 0.27 4.71
CA LEU A 54 -13.60 0.04 4.61
C LEU A 54 -12.81 1.18 5.29
N PRO A 55 -11.63 0.89 5.86
CA PRO A 55 -10.98 -0.42 5.95
C PRO A 55 -11.63 -1.34 7.00
N ASN A 56 -11.48 -2.65 6.82
CA ASN A 56 -11.85 -3.67 7.81
C ASN A 56 -10.73 -4.75 7.93
N PRO A 57 -10.81 -5.71 8.86
CA PRO A 57 -9.74 -6.71 9.04
C PRO A 57 -9.42 -7.54 7.78
N ALA A 58 -10.43 -7.79 6.93
CA ALA A 58 -10.28 -8.56 5.69
C ALA A 58 -9.81 -7.72 4.49
N LEU A 59 -10.05 -6.40 4.52
CA LEU A 59 -9.75 -5.46 3.45
C LEU A 59 -9.18 -4.17 4.04
N GLY A 60 -7.86 -4.13 4.16
CA GLY A 60 -7.12 -3.00 4.73
C GLY A 60 -6.15 -2.35 3.76
N PHE A 61 -5.68 -3.08 2.75
CA PHE A 61 -4.65 -2.62 1.84
C PHE A 61 -4.92 -3.02 0.39
N VAL A 62 -4.24 -2.33 -0.53
CA VAL A 62 -4.20 -2.64 -1.95
C VAL A 62 -2.74 -2.63 -2.40
N GLU A 63 -2.27 -3.74 -2.95
CA GLU A 63 -1.00 -3.76 -3.68
C GLU A 63 -1.26 -3.47 -5.15
N LEU A 64 -0.58 -2.46 -5.70
CA LEU A 64 -0.63 -2.11 -7.11
C LEU A 64 0.78 -2.27 -7.72
N THR A 65 0.86 -2.97 -8.84
CA THR A 65 2.07 -3.06 -9.67
C THR A 65 1.74 -2.51 -11.04
N VAL A 66 2.52 -1.55 -11.51
CA VAL A 66 2.39 -0.90 -12.82
C VAL A 66 3.68 -1.15 -13.59
N ASP A 67 3.57 -1.82 -14.73
CA ASP A 67 4.66 -2.01 -15.69
C ASP A 67 4.37 -1.15 -16.93
N PRO A 68 4.95 0.06 -17.00
CA PRO A 68 4.75 0.96 -18.13
C PRO A 68 5.42 0.48 -19.41
N GLU A 69 6.43 -0.40 -19.35
CA GLU A 69 7.13 -0.91 -20.54
C GLU A 69 6.25 -1.92 -21.29
N GLN A 70 5.56 -2.78 -20.53
CA GLN A 70 4.63 -3.76 -21.05
C GLN A 70 3.20 -3.24 -21.18
N ASN A 71 2.95 -2.02 -20.69
CA ASN A 71 1.63 -1.39 -20.63
C ASN A 71 0.59 -2.25 -19.86
N VAL A 72 1.04 -2.92 -18.80
CA VAL A 72 0.20 -3.80 -17.98
C VAL A 72 0.29 -3.46 -16.50
N ALA A 73 -0.79 -3.69 -15.78
CA ALA A 73 -0.86 -3.54 -14.34
C ALA A 73 -1.44 -4.78 -13.66
N ARG A 74 -1.13 -4.90 -12.37
CA ARG A 74 -1.68 -5.90 -11.46
C ARG A 74 -2.15 -5.21 -10.18
N MET A 75 -3.31 -5.59 -9.68
CA MET A 75 -3.86 -5.06 -8.42
C MET A 75 -4.33 -6.21 -7.53
N THR A 76 -4.02 -6.15 -6.25
CA THR A 76 -4.46 -7.14 -5.25
C THR A 76 -5.03 -6.46 -4.00
N PHE A 77 -6.20 -6.86 -3.53
CA PHE A 77 -6.70 -6.47 -2.21
C PHE A 77 -6.16 -7.39 -1.12
N LEU A 78 -5.79 -6.81 0.02
CA LEU A 78 -5.13 -7.49 1.13
C LEU A 78 -5.80 -7.14 2.47
N GLY A 79 -5.84 -8.09 3.38
CA GLY A 79 -6.26 -7.92 4.77
C GLY A 79 -5.22 -7.18 5.60
N GLN A 80 -5.54 -6.93 6.88
CA GLN A 80 -4.66 -6.17 7.78
C GLN A 80 -3.30 -6.82 8.04
N ASP A 81 -3.20 -8.13 7.84
CA ASP A 81 -1.94 -8.89 7.91
C ASP A 81 -1.11 -8.78 6.63
N THR A 82 -1.57 -8.04 5.61
CA THR A 82 -0.96 -7.85 4.28
C THR A 82 -0.79 -9.11 3.43
N HIS A 83 -1.38 -10.23 3.85
CA HIS A 83 -1.26 -11.52 3.17
C HIS A 83 -2.60 -12.20 2.97
N SER A 84 -3.52 -12.04 3.93
CA SER A 84 -4.87 -12.57 3.85
C SER A 84 -5.56 -11.93 2.66
N ILE A 85 -5.78 -12.72 1.63
CA ILE A 85 -6.70 -12.36 0.58
C ILE A 85 -8.06 -12.88 1.03
N PHE A 86 -9.10 -12.05 0.99
CA PHE A 86 -10.46 -12.52 1.20
C PHE A 86 -10.73 -13.62 0.16
N SER A 87 -10.79 -14.86 0.62
CA SER A 87 -10.98 -16.04 -0.21
C SER A 87 -12.42 -16.47 -0.08
N ILE A 88 -13.23 -16.29 -1.12
CA ILE A 88 -14.54 -16.97 -1.19
C ILE A 88 -14.27 -18.42 -1.53
N ALA A 89 -14.75 -19.34 -0.70
CA ALA A 89 -14.61 -20.76 -0.95
C ALA A 89 -15.39 -21.15 -2.22
N PRO A 90 -14.76 -21.78 -3.22
CA PRO A 90 -15.46 -22.30 -4.38
C PRO A 90 -15.90 -23.72 -4.07
N ASP A 91 -16.57 -23.92 -2.93
CA ASP A 91 -17.20 -25.17 -2.46
C ASP A 91 -16.42 -26.06 -1.45
N GLY A 92 -15.26 -25.65 -0.93
CA GLY A 92 -14.50 -26.50 0.01
C GLY A 92 -13.04 -26.10 0.23
N PRO A 93 -12.27 -26.86 1.03
CA PRO A 93 -11.29 -26.37 2.00
C PRO A 93 -9.93 -25.98 1.40
N ARG A 94 -9.92 -24.89 0.60
CA ARG A 94 -8.80 -24.03 0.15
C ARG A 94 -8.78 -23.82 -1.37
N SER A 95 -9.75 -23.10 -1.92
CA SER A 95 -9.57 -22.53 -3.28
C SER A 95 -10.18 -21.13 -3.43
N GLY A 96 -9.89 -20.23 -2.49
CA GLY A 96 -10.31 -18.83 -2.56
C GLY A 96 -10.25 -18.16 -3.93
N PHE A 97 -11.31 -17.47 -4.35
CA PHE A 97 -11.11 -16.39 -5.33
C PHE A 97 -10.18 -15.36 -4.71
N THR A 98 -8.98 -15.23 -5.26
CA THR A 98 -8.05 -14.19 -4.86
C THR A 98 -8.48 -12.93 -5.59
N PHE A 99 -8.73 -11.82 -4.87
CA PHE A 99 -8.94 -10.50 -5.47
C PHE A 99 -7.64 -9.95 -6.06
N MET A 100 -7.04 -10.70 -7.00
CA MET A 100 -5.86 -10.37 -7.77
C MET A 100 -6.28 -10.18 -9.22
N PHE A 101 -6.28 -8.94 -9.66
CA PHE A 101 -6.58 -8.54 -11.02
C PHE A 101 -5.28 -8.40 -11.79
N THR A 102 -5.16 -9.11 -12.90
CA THR A 102 -4.00 -9.05 -13.81
C THR A 102 -4.41 -8.44 -15.15
N ASN A 103 -3.42 -8.12 -15.99
CA ASN A 103 -3.63 -7.58 -17.33
C ASN A 103 -4.42 -6.25 -17.34
N GLY A 104 -4.23 -5.41 -16.32
CA GLY A 104 -4.82 -4.08 -16.29
C GLY A 104 -4.21 -3.20 -17.38
N MET A 105 -5.04 -2.56 -18.21
CA MET A 105 -4.58 -1.63 -19.24
C MET A 105 -4.33 -0.26 -18.63
N ILE A 106 -3.16 0.31 -18.91
CA ILE A 106 -2.76 1.63 -18.39
C ILE A 106 -3.19 2.72 -19.38
N PHE A 107 -3.90 3.72 -18.87
CA PHE A 107 -4.26 4.96 -19.57
C PHE A 107 -3.57 6.16 -18.91
N ALA A 108 -3.71 7.34 -19.51
CA ALA A 108 -3.04 8.55 -19.03
C ALA A 108 -3.49 8.97 -17.61
N ASP A 109 -4.74 8.68 -17.25
CA ASP A 109 -5.40 9.13 -16.01
C ASP A 109 -5.89 7.98 -15.11
N HIS A 110 -5.95 6.76 -15.63
CA HIS A 110 -6.43 5.60 -14.88
C HIS A 110 -5.85 4.27 -15.41
N ILE A 111 -6.07 3.20 -14.65
CA ILE A 111 -5.85 1.82 -15.05
C ILE A 111 -7.21 1.13 -15.07
N GLN A 112 -7.46 0.35 -16.12
CA GLN A 112 -8.68 -0.43 -16.28
C GLN A 112 -8.36 -1.93 -16.23
N PHE A 113 -9.02 -2.65 -15.34
CA PHE A 113 -8.99 -4.10 -15.29
C PHE A 113 -10.32 -4.65 -15.81
N GLY A 114 -10.25 -5.67 -16.64
CA GLY A 114 -11.43 -6.30 -17.23
C GLY A 114 -12.13 -5.42 -18.27
N GLU A 115 -13.30 -5.88 -18.72
CA GLU A 115 -14.06 -5.22 -19.79
C GLU A 115 -15.20 -4.38 -19.22
N ARG A 116 -15.64 -3.35 -19.95
CA ARG A 116 -16.88 -2.65 -19.60
C ARG A 116 -18.05 -3.62 -19.77
N MET A 117 -18.99 -3.59 -18.83
CA MET A 117 -20.17 -4.45 -18.84
C MET A 117 -20.89 -4.26 -20.18
N PRO A 118 -21.02 -5.31 -21.01
CA PRO A 118 -21.77 -5.19 -22.25
C PRO A 118 -23.25 -5.00 -21.89
N PRO A 119 -23.99 -4.10 -22.54
CA PRO A 119 -25.46 -4.15 -22.50
C PRO A 119 -25.92 -5.32 -23.38
N PRO A 120 -26.78 -6.26 -22.91
CA PRO A 120 -27.52 -6.32 -21.65
C PRO A 120 -26.88 -7.27 -20.60
N GLY A 121 -25.94 -6.77 -19.79
CA GLY A 121 -25.26 -7.55 -18.74
C GLY A 121 -24.42 -8.73 -19.26
N PRO A 122 -23.54 -9.33 -18.44
CA PRO A 122 -22.93 -10.61 -18.78
C PRO A 122 -24.02 -11.69 -18.87
N SER A 123 -23.82 -12.65 -19.76
CA SER A 123 -24.73 -13.80 -19.86
C SER A 123 -24.74 -14.58 -18.53
N SER A 124 -25.89 -15.16 -18.18
CA SER A 124 -26.04 -15.90 -16.91
C SER A 124 -25.10 -17.11 -16.89
N GLY A 125 -23.95 -16.99 -16.25
CA GLY A 125 -22.96 -18.07 -16.12
C GLY A 125 -21.53 -17.69 -16.50
N GLU A 126 -21.27 -16.48 -17.01
CA GLU A 126 -19.90 -16.05 -17.31
C GLU A 126 -19.29 -15.21 -16.17
N PRO A 127 -18.04 -15.50 -15.76
CA PRO A 127 -17.33 -14.64 -14.82
C PRO A 127 -17.07 -13.29 -15.49
N TYR A 128 -17.31 -12.22 -14.75
CA TYR A 128 -17.15 -10.86 -15.23
C TYR A 128 -16.45 -10.04 -14.16
N PHE A 129 -15.54 -9.15 -14.55
CA PHE A 129 -15.03 -8.13 -13.64
C PHE A 129 -14.70 -6.87 -14.40
N ASN A 130 -14.79 -5.75 -13.69
CA ASN A 130 -14.46 -4.43 -14.18
C ASN A 130 -14.03 -3.59 -13.00
N TYR A 131 -12.77 -3.18 -12.99
CA TYR A 131 -12.23 -2.28 -11.99
C TYR A 131 -11.51 -1.12 -12.65
N SER A 132 -11.79 0.08 -12.16
CA SER A 132 -11.07 1.29 -12.51
C SER A 132 -10.22 1.74 -11.33
N VAL A 133 -8.98 2.11 -11.60
CA VAL A 133 -8.04 2.62 -10.62
C VAL A 133 -7.52 3.96 -11.12
N SER A 134 -7.78 5.03 -10.39
CA SER A 134 -7.30 6.37 -10.75
C SER A 134 -6.49 6.97 -9.61
N ASN A 135 -5.68 7.98 -9.93
CA ASN A 135 -4.96 8.74 -8.91
C ASN A 135 -5.50 10.18 -8.92
N SER A 136 -6.02 10.63 -7.80
CA SER A 136 -6.51 12.00 -7.64
C SER A 136 -6.02 12.57 -6.33
N MET A 137 -5.34 13.72 -6.41
CA MET A 137 -4.75 14.40 -5.25
C MET A 137 -3.80 13.51 -4.43
N GLU A 138 -2.97 12.70 -5.11
CA GLU A 138 -2.00 11.77 -4.49
C GLU A 138 -2.65 10.61 -3.73
N VAL A 139 -3.93 10.35 -3.98
CA VAL A 139 -4.68 9.24 -3.39
C VAL A 139 -5.25 8.36 -4.49
N LEU A 140 -5.12 7.05 -4.29
CA LEU A 140 -5.67 6.04 -5.17
C LEU A 140 -7.19 5.97 -4.98
N ARG A 141 -7.95 6.04 -6.07
CA ARG A 141 -9.39 5.79 -6.08
C ARG A 141 -9.68 4.52 -6.85
N ILE A 142 -10.46 3.62 -6.26
CA ILE A 142 -10.79 2.32 -6.84
C ILE A 142 -12.30 2.14 -6.80
N ASP A 143 -12.85 1.79 -7.96
CA ASP A 143 -14.25 1.44 -8.13
C ASP A 143 -14.34 0.24 -9.06
N GLY A 144 -15.15 -0.74 -8.69
CA GLY A 144 -15.33 -1.90 -9.55
C GLY A 144 -16.19 -3.00 -8.98
N MET A 145 -16.44 -3.98 -9.82
CA MET A 145 -17.28 -5.13 -9.52
C MET A 145 -16.63 -6.38 -10.09
N VAL A 146 -16.80 -7.49 -9.38
CA VAL A 146 -16.57 -8.84 -9.89
C VAL A 146 -17.81 -9.69 -9.66
N ILE A 147 -18.15 -10.49 -10.66
CA ILE A 147 -19.20 -11.49 -10.64
C ILE A 147 -18.52 -12.84 -10.89
N THR A 148 -18.68 -13.75 -9.95
CA THR A 148 -18.22 -15.13 -10.03
C THR A 148 -19.44 -16.05 -9.95
N PRO A 149 -20.01 -16.44 -11.11
CA PRO A 149 -21.19 -17.30 -11.12
C PRO A 149 -20.86 -18.64 -10.49
N CYS A 150 -21.76 -19.12 -9.63
CA CYS A 150 -21.64 -20.40 -8.94
C CYS A 150 -22.93 -21.21 -9.19
N PRO A 151 -22.95 -22.06 -10.23
CA PRO A 151 -24.13 -22.85 -10.57
C PRO A 151 -24.52 -23.79 -9.42
N GLY A 152 -25.70 -23.57 -8.82
CA GLY A 152 -26.21 -24.39 -7.72
C GLY A 152 -25.93 -23.84 -6.31
N CYS A 153 -25.22 -22.71 -6.21
CA CYS A 153 -24.83 -22.09 -4.95
C CYS A 153 -25.79 -20.93 -4.64
N ALA A 154 -26.97 -21.23 -4.07
CA ALA A 154 -27.96 -20.20 -3.75
C ALA A 154 -27.63 -19.41 -2.46
N ASP A 155 -26.74 -19.96 -1.64
CA ASP A 155 -26.36 -19.49 -0.31
C ASP A 155 -25.05 -18.70 -0.26
N PHE A 156 -24.37 -18.54 -1.41
CA PHE A 156 -23.06 -17.87 -1.50
C PHE A 156 -23.15 -16.56 -2.25
N PHE A 157 -22.38 -15.57 -1.81
CA PHE A 157 -22.21 -14.32 -2.55
C PHE A 157 -21.51 -14.59 -3.88
N THR A 158 -22.13 -14.13 -4.96
CA THR A 158 -21.62 -14.30 -6.33
C THR A 158 -21.20 -12.98 -6.98
N GLN A 159 -21.45 -11.86 -6.30
CA GLN A 159 -21.11 -10.53 -6.77
C GLN A 159 -20.44 -9.74 -5.64
N PHE A 160 -19.30 -9.12 -5.95
CA PHE A 160 -18.50 -8.32 -5.03
C PHE A 160 -18.20 -6.98 -5.67
N GLU A 161 -18.57 -5.92 -4.98
CA GLU A 161 -18.45 -4.55 -5.46
C GLU A 161 -17.64 -3.72 -4.48
N HIS A 162 -16.72 -2.92 -5.01
CA HIS A 162 -15.95 -1.93 -4.26
C HIS A 162 -16.33 -0.55 -4.79
N THR A 163 -16.85 0.31 -3.92
CA THR A 163 -17.28 1.66 -4.29
C THR A 163 -16.60 2.72 -3.44
N ASN A 164 -16.19 3.81 -4.10
CA ASN A 164 -15.50 4.95 -3.50
C ASN A 164 -14.32 4.54 -2.62
N VAL A 165 -13.56 3.50 -3.01
CA VAL A 165 -12.40 3.08 -2.25
C VAL A 165 -11.31 4.12 -2.43
N VAL A 166 -10.81 4.62 -1.32
CA VAL A 166 -9.76 5.63 -1.25
C VAL A 166 -8.60 5.03 -0.49
N ALA A 167 -7.42 5.00 -1.13
CA ALA A 167 -6.23 4.41 -0.53
C ALA A 167 -5.01 5.31 -0.71
N VAL A 168 -4.24 5.49 0.37
CA VAL A 168 -3.03 6.32 0.37
C VAL A 168 -1.80 5.45 0.15
N LEU A 169 -0.88 5.90 -0.70
CA LEU A 169 0.36 5.18 -0.94
C LEU A 169 1.10 5.06 0.39
N MET A 170 1.27 3.83 0.87
CA MET A 170 2.20 3.59 1.95
C MET A 170 3.58 3.84 1.37
N PRO A 171 4.39 4.67 2.03
CA PRO A 171 5.74 4.84 1.54
C PRO A 171 6.40 3.43 1.54
N SER A 172 7.24 3.14 0.55
CA SER A 172 7.76 1.76 0.34
C SER A 172 8.41 1.22 1.62
N ALA A 173 8.17 -0.04 2.01
CA ALA A 173 8.69 -0.61 3.26
C ALA A 173 10.20 -0.34 3.33
N VAL A 174 10.60 0.57 4.22
CA VAL A 174 11.97 0.99 4.24
C VAL A 174 12.76 -0.17 4.82
N LYS A 175 13.71 -0.68 4.03
CA LYS A 175 14.59 -1.73 4.51
C LYS A 175 15.34 -1.16 5.72
N PRO A 176 15.11 -1.68 6.93
CA PRO A 176 15.72 -1.13 8.12
C PRO A 176 17.24 -1.26 7.99
N ARG A 177 17.95 -0.18 8.27
CA ARG A 177 19.40 -0.17 8.26
C ARG A 177 19.92 -0.40 9.67
N LEU A 178 20.84 -1.34 9.81
CA LEU A 178 21.53 -1.59 11.06
C LEU A 178 22.77 -0.70 11.16
N SER A 179 22.99 -0.10 12.32
CA SER A 179 24.24 0.56 12.64
C SER A 179 25.40 -0.45 12.64
N LEU A 180 26.63 0.07 12.69
CA LEU A 180 27.74 -0.76 13.12
C LEU A 180 27.42 -1.31 14.53
N PRO A 181 27.67 -2.61 14.76
CA PRO A 181 27.44 -3.19 16.06
C PRO A 181 28.48 -2.69 17.07
N SER A 182 28.08 -2.70 18.33
CA SER A 182 28.93 -2.40 19.47
C SER A 182 28.66 -3.41 20.59
N VAL A 183 29.60 -3.49 21.52
CA VAL A 183 29.45 -4.30 22.73
C VAL A 183 29.45 -3.35 23.92
N SER A 184 28.46 -3.47 24.80
CA SER A 184 28.40 -2.66 26.02
C SER A 184 29.50 -3.05 27.01
N THR A 185 29.69 -2.25 28.06
CA THR A 185 30.57 -2.57 29.18
C THR A 185 30.24 -3.89 29.86
N ASP A 186 28.98 -4.33 29.77
CA ASP A 186 28.47 -5.57 30.35
C ASP A 186 28.57 -6.77 29.37
N GLY A 187 29.24 -6.59 28.23
CA GLY A 187 29.41 -7.63 27.22
C GLY A 187 28.20 -7.85 26.30
N ILE A 188 27.16 -7.00 26.39
CA ILE A 188 25.93 -7.16 25.62
C ILE A 188 26.14 -6.60 24.20
N PHE A 189 25.87 -7.43 23.19
CA PHE A 189 25.84 -7.00 21.79
C PHE A 189 24.69 -6.02 21.54
N ARG A 190 24.98 -4.90 20.88
CA ARG A 190 24.03 -3.80 20.62
C ARG A 190 24.19 -3.21 19.23
N PHE A 191 23.08 -2.75 18.66
CA PHE A 191 23.06 -1.90 17.47
C PHE A 191 21.80 -1.04 17.45
N THR A 192 21.80 -0.03 16.58
CA THR A 192 20.65 0.82 16.34
C THR A 192 20.03 0.49 14.98
N ILE A 193 18.71 0.50 14.92
CA ILE A 193 17.93 0.27 13.71
C ILE A 193 17.38 1.62 13.25
N PHE A 194 17.69 1.98 12.01
CA PHE A 194 17.29 3.22 11.38
C PHE A 194 16.31 3.00 10.23
N ASP A 195 15.86 4.13 9.68
CA ASP A 195 15.10 4.24 8.44
C ASP A 195 13.67 3.67 8.54
N GLY A 196 13.19 3.31 9.74
CA GLY A 196 11.80 2.95 9.95
C GLY A 196 10.84 4.14 10.00
N ARG A 197 9.55 3.86 10.15
CA ARG A 197 8.52 4.89 10.36
C ARG A 197 7.88 4.79 11.71
N SER A 198 7.55 5.94 12.29
CA SER A 198 6.75 6.00 13.50
C SER A 198 5.51 5.10 13.40
N GLY A 199 5.30 4.22 14.38
CA GLY A 199 4.20 3.27 14.41
C GLY A 199 4.45 1.97 13.62
N GLN A 200 5.50 1.90 12.82
CA GLN A 200 5.87 0.70 12.08
C GLN A 200 6.51 -0.33 13.02
N THR A 201 6.10 -1.59 12.89
CA THR A 201 6.69 -2.67 13.68
C THR A 201 7.93 -3.21 12.99
N ASN A 202 9.00 -3.41 13.75
CA ASN A 202 10.26 -4.00 13.31
C ASN A 202 10.52 -5.28 14.08
N VAL A 203 10.92 -6.32 13.35
CA VAL A 203 11.31 -7.61 13.93
C VAL A 203 12.80 -7.80 13.71
N VAL A 204 13.51 -8.07 14.80
CA VAL A 204 14.91 -8.50 14.79
C VAL A 204 14.94 -10.01 14.94
N GLU A 205 15.62 -10.66 14.01
CA GLU A 205 15.88 -12.09 14.07
C GLU A 205 17.36 -12.35 14.24
N ALA A 206 17.65 -13.45 14.94
CA ALA A 206 19.00 -13.92 15.13
C ALA A 206 19.16 -15.37 14.68
N SER A 207 20.36 -15.71 14.23
CA SER A 207 20.72 -17.05 13.76
C SER A 207 22.13 -17.41 14.19
N THR A 208 22.40 -18.69 14.43
CA THR A 208 23.76 -19.21 14.68
C THR A 208 24.36 -19.91 13.47
N ASP A 209 23.56 -20.18 12.44
CA ASP A 209 23.92 -21.00 11.28
C ASP A 209 23.62 -20.33 9.93
N LEU A 210 22.99 -19.14 9.93
CA LEU A 210 22.45 -18.41 8.77
C LEU A 210 21.26 -19.07 8.05
N PHE A 211 20.80 -20.24 8.51
CA PHE A 211 19.67 -20.98 7.94
C PHE A 211 18.43 -20.85 8.83
N THR A 212 18.59 -21.07 10.12
CA THR A 212 17.53 -21.01 11.12
C THR A 212 17.51 -19.62 11.75
N TRP A 213 16.45 -18.86 11.49
CA TRP A 213 16.26 -17.51 12.01
C TRP A 213 15.13 -17.50 13.04
N THR A 214 15.43 -17.00 14.23
CA THR A 214 14.47 -16.91 15.33
C THR A 214 14.24 -15.45 15.70
N PRO A 215 12.98 -14.99 15.85
CA PRO A 215 12.69 -13.65 16.33
C PRO A 215 13.21 -13.49 17.76
N VAL A 216 14.07 -12.50 17.97
CA VAL A 216 14.65 -12.16 19.28
C VAL A 216 14.12 -10.85 19.84
N SER A 217 13.52 -10.01 19.01
CA SER A 217 12.86 -8.79 19.46
C SER A 217 11.86 -8.28 18.43
N THR A 218 10.75 -7.73 18.91
CA THR A 218 9.73 -7.08 18.10
C THR A 218 9.43 -5.72 18.74
N ASN A 219 9.72 -4.64 18.03
CA ASN A 219 9.57 -3.28 18.54
C ASN A 219 8.82 -2.41 17.55
N VAL A 220 8.15 -1.38 18.06
CA VAL A 220 7.49 -0.37 17.23
C VAL A 220 8.37 0.87 17.20
N PHE A 221 8.63 1.39 16.01
CA PHE A 221 9.37 2.64 15.86
C PHE A 221 8.61 3.79 16.54
N PRO A 222 9.25 4.56 17.42
CA PRO A 222 8.57 5.56 18.22
C PRO A 222 8.13 6.77 17.37
N PRO A 223 7.07 7.50 17.79
CA PRO A 223 6.68 8.78 17.20
C PRO A 223 7.62 9.90 17.69
N THR A 224 8.82 9.97 17.12
CA THR A 224 9.82 11.00 17.46
C THR A 224 10.23 11.86 16.27
N ALA A 225 10.29 13.17 16.47
CA ALA A 225 10.80 14.14 15.50
C ALA A 225 12.23 14.52 15.88
N CYS A 226 13.22 13.96 15.18
CA CYS A 226 14.61 14.39 15.25
C CYS A 226 15.31 14.12 13.91
N PRO A 227 16.47 14.75 13.62
CA PRO A 227 17.15 14.60 12.33
C PRO A 227 17.55 13.16 11.95
N VAL A 228 17.62 12.26 12.95
CA VAL A 228 18.03 10.85 12.80
C VAL A 228 16.93 9.87 13.27
N CYS A 229 15.75 10.39 13.62
CA CYS A 229 14.61 9.63 14.12
C CYS A 229 13.65 9.26 12.98
N PRO A 230 12.83 8.21 13.15
CA PRO A 230 12.78 7.32 14.31
C PRO A 230 13.87 6.23 14.26
N PHE A 231 14.32 5.77 15.42
CA PHE A 231 15.25 4.65 15.55
C PHE A 231 14.85 3.74 16.72
N ILE A 232 15.33 2.49 16.67
CA ILE A 232 15.17 1.51 17.76
C ILE A 232 16.58 1.12 18.23
N GLU A 233 16.81 1.19 19.54
CA GLU A 233 18.01 0.61 20.14
C GLU A 233 17.74 -0.85 20.47
N PHE A 234 18.57 -1.73 19.93
CA PHE A 234 18.49 -3.15 20.22
C PHE A 234 19.71 -3.59 21.03
N GLY A 235 19.48 -4.41 22.04
CA GLY A 235 20.50 -5.16 22.75
C GLY A 235 20.08 -6.61 22.88
N ASP A 236 21.03 -7.52 22.74
CA ASP A 236 20.81 -8.96 22.89
C ASP A 236 21.50 -9.48 24.15
N PRO A 237 20.82 -9.53 25.32
CA PRO A 237 21.41 -10.06 26.55
C PRO A 237 21.82 -11.53 26.42
N ALA A 238 21.18 -12.29 25.53
CA ALA A 238 21.48 -13.70 25.31
C ALA A 238 22.69 -13.91 24.40
N SER A 239 23.21 -12.86 23.75
CA SER A 239 24.37 -12.94 22.84
C SER A 239 25.61 -13.56 23.51
N THR A 240 25.79 -13.35 24.81
CA THR A 240 26.90 -13.89 25.60
C THR A 240 26.90 -15.41 25.72
N ASN A 241 25.75 -16.06 25.46
CA ASN A 241 25.61 -17.52 25.49
C ASN A 241 26.01 -18.19 24.16
N PHE A 242 26.36 -17.42 23.13
CA PHE A 242 26.67 -17.93 21.80
C PHE A 242 28.04 -17.46 21.33
N ILE A 243 28.83 -18.37 20.77
CA ILE A 243 30.16 -18.05 20.22
C ILE A 243 30.05 -17.16 18.98
N GLN A 244 28.97 -17.34 18.21
CA GLN A 244 28.67 -16.56 17.02
C GLN A 244 27.16 -16.43 16.86
N ARG A 245 26.72 -15.23 16.49
CA ARG A 245 25.31 -14.95 16.18
C ARG A 245 25.23 -13.89 15.08
N PHE A 246 24.36 -14.14 14.10
CA PHE A 246 24.05 -13.26 13.00
C PHE A 246 22.71 -12.60 13.25
N TYR A 247 22.55 -11.37 12.79
CA TYR A 247 21.33 -10.59 12.98
C TYR A 247 20.82 -10.06 11.65
N ARG A 248 19.49 -10.04 11.50
CA ARG A 248 18.80 -9.32 10.43
C ARG A 248 17.58 -8.63 11.02
N ALA A 249 17.16 -7.55 10.37
CA ALA A 249 15.93 -6.87 10.72
C ALA A 249 15.06 -6.69 9.48
N PHE A 250 13.76 -6.74 9.68
CA PHE A 250 12.78 -6.35 8.67
C PHE A 250 11.64 -5.59 9.35
N SER A 251 11.07 -4.65 8.62
CA SER A 251 9.91 -3.92 9.08
C SER A 251 8.66 -4.59 8.51
N MET A 252 7.68 -4.83 9.37
CA MET A 252 6.35 -5.21 8.94
C MET A 252 5.65 -3.99 8.33
N PRO A 253 4.72 -4.18 7.38
CA PRO A 253 3.93 -3.11 6.80
C PRO A 253 3.20 -2.27 7.86
#